data_AF-A0A2D2C5C5-F1
#
_entry.id   AF-A0A2D2C5C5-F1
#
_cell.length_a   1.000
_cell.length_b   1.000
_cell.length_c   1.000
_cell.angle_alpha   90.00
_cell.angle_beta   90.00
_cell.angle_gamma   90.00
#
_symmetry.space_group_name_H-M   'P 1'
#
loop_
_entity.id
_entity.type
_entity.pdbx_description
1 polymer ?
#
loop_
_entity_poly.entity_id
_entity_poly.type
_entity_poly.pdbx_seq_one_letter_code
_entity_poly.pdbx_strand_id
1 'polypeptide(L)'
;MAGKLCPSLSSQCPLTSRPDWSHRYMPGARCSAISTTFATRPLSDFVVEWGGKQVASIRKGFEGATRRAGLKDVTLHTIRHSSAVAMVSAGIPITQVAQYLGHSNTAITFSTYGRFAPDHLTEAAEVLDFVKLRAKG
;
A
#
# COMPACT_ATOMS: atom_id res chain seq x y z
N MET A 1 -38.50 20.20 -24.60
CA MET A 1 -38.01 18.93 -24.04
C MET A 1 -37.03 19.25 -22.93
N ALA A 2 -37.53 19.35 -21.69
CA ALA A 2 -36.76 19.77 -20.53
C ALA A 2 -36.28 18.53 -19.76
N GLY A 3 -34.96 18.39 -19.62
CA GLY A 3 -34.33 17.35 -18.79
C GLY A 3 -34.76 17.51 -17.34
N LYS A 4 -35.31 16.44 -16.76
CA LYS A 4 -35.75 16.43 -15.37
C LYS A 4 -34.53 16.55 -14.45
N LEU A 5 -34.47 17.69 -13.77
CA LEU A 5 -33.67 17.98 -12.58
C LEU A 5 -33.84 16.85 -11.54
N CYS A 6 -32.73 16.34 -10.98
CA CYS A 6 -32.78 15.59 -9.73
C CYS A 6 -33.35 16.49 -8.62
N PRO A 7 -34.37 16.05 -7.87
CA PRO A 7 -34.96 16.86 -6.82
C PRO A 7 -34.08 16.89 -5.57
N SER A 8 -33.96 18.10 -5.02
CA SER A 8 -33.61 18.45 -3.64
C SER A 8 -32.38 17.80 -3.01
N LEU A 9 -31.30 18.57 -3.08
CA LEU A 9 -30.15 18.59 -2.18
C LEU A 9 -30.61 18.80 -0.72
N SER A 10 -30.95 17.74 0.01
CA SER A 10 -31.12 17.80 1.46
C SER A 10 -29.74 17.73 2.15
N SER A 11 -29.17 18.91 2.35
CA SER A 11 -28.38 19.44 3.50
C SER A 11 -27.50 18.56 4.42
N GLN A 12 -27.31 17.25 4.24
CA GLN A 12 -26.47 16.44 5.14
C GLN A 12 -25.60 15.44 4.38
N CYS A 13 -24.61 15.94 3.64
CA CYS A 13 -23.50 15.11 3.17
C CYS A 13 -22.20 15.58 3.84
N PRO A 14 -21.68 14.86 4.85
CA PRO A 14 -20.52 15.30 5.64
C PRO A 14 -19.18 15.23 4.88
N LEU A 15 -19.20 14.92 3.58
CA LEU A 15 -17.98 14.80 2.75
C LEU A 15 -17.50 16.12 2.14
N THR A 16 -18.14 17.26 2.46
CA THR A 16 -17.80 18.57 1.88
C THR A 16 -16.88 19.43 2.74
N SER A 17 -16.74 19.13 4.05
CA SER A 17 -15.77 19.80 4.91
C SER A 17 -14.42 19.08 4.86
N ARG A 18 -13.40 19.75 4.31
CA ARG A 18 -12.00 19.28 4.36
C ARG A 18 -11.59 19.11 5.83
N PRO A 19 -11.15 17.92 6.29
CA PRO A 19 -10.63 17.80 7.64
C PRO A 19 -9.32 18.59 7.75
N ASP A 20 -9.13 19.22 8.90
CA ASP A 20 -7.84 19.71 9.41
C ASP A 20 -6.88 18.50 9.55
N TRP A 21 -5.75 18.55 8.84
CA TRP A 21 -4.74 17.48 8.80
C TRP A 21 -3.61 17.65 9.84
N SER A 22 -3.70 18.62 10.75
CA SER A 22 -2.60 18.98 11.66
C SER A 22 -2.48 18.07 12.90
N HIS A 23 -3.48 17.24 13.18
CA HIS A 23 -3.43 16.32 14.32
C HIS A 23 -3.91 14.92 13.94
N ARG A 24 -2.97 13.99 13.70
CA ARG A 24 -2.66 12.91 14.66
C ARG A 24 -2.23 11.57 14.03
N TYR A 25 -1.08 11.10 14.49
CA TYR A 25 -0.72 9.69 14.60
C TYR A 25 -1.64 9.01 15.66
N MET A 26 -2.62 8.20 15.23
CA MET A 26 -3.51 7.44 16.12
C MET A 26 -3.07 5.96 16.15
N PRO A 27 -2.44 5.45 17.22
CA PRO A 27 -2.21 4.02 17.35
C PRO A 27 -3.52 3.36 17.77
N GLY A 28 -4.08 2.49 16.91
CA GLY A 28 -5.18 1.58 17.29
C GLY A 28 -6.54 1.77 16.61
N ALA A 29 -6.72 2.74 15.71
CA ALA A 29 -7.97 2.90 14.96
C ALA A 29 -8.04 1.92 13.76
N ARG A 30 -8.29 0.64 14.06
CA ARG A 30 -8.68 -0.34 13.03
C ARG A 30 -10.05 0.04 12.46
N CYS A 31 -10.09 0.40 11.18
CA CYS A 31 -11.14 0.08 10.21
C CYS A 31 -12.63 0.13 10.61
N SER A 32 -13.12 1.06 11.44
CA SER A 32 -14.59 1.19 11.64
C SER A 32 -15.28 1.95 10.50
N ALA A 33 -14.58 2.86 9.82
CA ALA A 33 -15.16 3.63 8.71
C ALA A 33 -15.49 2.76 7.47
N ILE A 34 -14.80 1.62 7.31
CA ILE A 34 -15.09 0.67 6.24
C ILE A 34 -16.36 -0.14 6.57
N SER A 35 -16.57 -0.53 7.83
CA SER A 35 -17.73 -1.37 8.18
C SER A 35 -19.06 -0.62 8.12
N THR A 36 -19.09 0.68 8.46
CA THR A 36 -20.36 1.44 8.49
C THR A 36 -20.89 1.79 7.09
N THR A 37 -20.02 1.92 6.08
CA THR A 37 -20.44 2.25 4.70
C THR A 37 -20.95 1.04 3.90
N PHE A 38 -20.63 -0.19 4.32
CA PHE A 38 -21.10 -1.43 3.68
C PHE A 38 -22.56 -1.81 4.04
N ALA A 39 -23.11 -1.29 5.14
CA ALA A 39 -24.42 -1.71 5.65
C ALA A 39 -25.62 -1.25 4.80
N THR A 40 -25.47 -0.20 3.99
CA THR A 40 -26.58 0.44 3.25
C THR A 40 -26.46 0.35 1.73
N ARG A 41 -25.45 -0.35 1.21
CA ARG A 41 -25.15 -0.39 -0.22
C ARG A 41 -25.38 -1.82 -0.74
N PRO A 42 -26.07 -2.02 -1.88
CA PRO A 42 -26.20 -3.36 -2.45
C PRO A 42 -24.79 -3.91 -2.67
N LEU A 43 -24.47 -5.00 -1.98
CA LEU A 43 -23.19 -5.69 -2.06
C LEU A 43 -23.02 -6.18 -3.50
N SER A 44 -22.24 -5.45 -4.31
CA SER A 44 -21.75 -6.02 -5.57
C SER A 44 -20.72 -7.10 -5.26
N ASP A 45 -20.60 -8.10 -6.12
CA ASP A 45 -19.57 -9.15 -5.99
C ASP A 45 -18.13 -8.61 -6.15
N PHE A 46 -17.95 -7.33 -6.50
CA PHE A 46 -16.65 -6.72 -6.77
C PHE A 46 -16.11 -5.96 -5.56
N VAL A 47 -14.86 -6.22 -5.19
CA VAL A 47 -14.14 -5.49 -4.13
C VAL A 47 -13.93 -4.01 -4.49
N VAL A 48 -13.72 -3.72 -5.78
CA VAL A 48 -13.54 -2.35 -6.28
C VAL A 48 -14.64 -2.05 -7.30
N GLU A 49 -15.62 -1.25 -6.88
CA GLU A 49 -16.81 -0.95 -7.67
C GLU A 49 -17.18 0.55 -7.73
N TRP A 50 -17.88 0.91 -8.80
CA TRP A 50 -18.50 2.22 -8.98
C TRP A 50 -19.94 2.05 -9.47
N GLY A 51 -20.92 2.36 -8.61
CA GLY A 51 -22.34 2.27 -8.93
C GLY A 51 -22.82 0.85 -9.23
N GLY A 52 -22.39 -0.17 -8.46
CA GLY A 52 -22.79 -1.56 -8.67
C GLY A 52 -22.02 -2.30 -9.77
N LYS A 53 -21.06 -1.63 -10.42
CA LYS A 53 -20.28 -2.19 -11.53
C LYS A 53 -18.80 -2.24 -11.19
N GLN A 54 -18.12 -3.25 -11.72
CA GLN A 54 -16.67 -3.38 -11.61
C GLN A 54 -15.97 -2.14 -12.17
N VAL A 55 -14.97 -1.65 -11.43
CA VAL A 55 -14.08 -0.62 -11.96
C VAL A 55 -13.13 -1.24 -12.99
N ALA A 56 -13.24 -0.80 -14.24
CA ALA A 56 -12.39 -1.29 -15.34
C ALA A 56 -10.90 -0.90 -15.15
N SER A 57 -10.62 0.26 -14.55
CA SER A 57 -9.25 0.70 -14.27
C SER A 57 -9.17 1.58 -13.03
N ILE A 58 -8.28 1.21 -12.11
CA ILE A 58 -8.02 1.95 -10.85
C ILE A 58 -7.17 3.19 -11.11
N ARG A 59 -6.44 3.23 -12.24
CA ARG A 59 -5.46 4.27 -12.58
C ARG A 59 -6.05 5.68 -12.50
N LYS A 60 -7.23 5.90 -13.07
CA LYS A 60 -7.90 7.20 -13.08
C LYS A 60 -8.24 7.70 -11.66
N GLY A 61 -8.70 6.79 -10.81
CA GLY A 61 -8.98 7.11 -9.40
C GLY A 61 -7.69 7.45 -8.64
N PHE A 62 -6.64 6.69 -8.89
CA PHE A 62 -5.33 6.88 -8.28
C PHE A 62 -4.67 8.21 -8.70
N GLU A 63 -4.63 8.53 -9.99
CA GLU A 63 -4.11 9.81 -10.51
C GLU A 63 -4.89 11.01 -9.95
N GLY A 64 -6.20 10.85 -9.76
CA GLY A 64 -7.02 11.86 -9.08
C GLY A 64 -6.60 12.04 -7.61
N ALA A 65 -6.26 10.96 -6.91
CA ALA A 65 -5.81 11.00 -5.52
C ALA A 65 -4.41 11.60 -5.38
N THR A 66 -3.45 11.22 -6.23
CA THR A 66 -2.09 11.79 -6.21
C THR A 66 -2.10 13.29 -6.47
N ARG A 67 -2.92 13.75 -7.43
CA ARG A 67 -3.12 15.18 -7.69
C ARG A 67 -3.70 15.93 -6.50
N ARG A 68 -4.69 15.35 -5.78
CA ARG A 68 -5.24 15.97 -4.56
C ARG A 68 -4.23 16.01 -3.42
N ALA A 69 -3.36 15.01 -3.33
CA ALA A 69 -2.29 14.94 -2.34
C ALA A 69 -1.06 15.81 -2.69
N GLY A 70 -1.01 16.43 -3.87
CA GLY A 70 0.13 17.22 -4.31
C GLY A 70 1.38 16.40 -4.65
N LEU A 71 1.24 15.09 -4.85
CA LEU A 71 2.35 14.18 -5.16
C LEU A 71 2.62 14.17 -6.68
N LYS A 72 3.89 14.34 -7.06
CA LYS A 72 4.37 14.25 -8.44
C LYS A 72 5.02 12.88 -8.68
N ASP A 73 4.84 12.34 -9.89
CA ASP A 73 5.48 11.10 -10.37
C ASP A 73 5.25 9.84 -9.52
N VAL A 74 4.19 9.83 -8.71
CA VAL A 74 3.77 8.66 -7.94
C VAL A 74 2.79 7.82 -8.76
N THR A 75 3.15 6.56 -9.00
CA THR A 75 2.31 5.57 -9.67
C THR A 75 1.98 4.42 -8.71
N LEU A 76 1.07 3.54 -9.13
CA LEU A 76 0.83 2.27 -8.41
C LEU A 76 2.08 1.40 -8.32
N HIS A 77 2.95 1.47 -9.33
CA HIS A 77 4.23 0.76 -9.32
C HIS A 77 5.18 1.33 -8.25
N THR A 78 5.16 2.66 -8.03
CA THR A 78 5.92 3.32 -6.97
C THR A 78 5.50 2.80 -5.58
N ILE A 79 4.20 2.59 -5.36
CA ILE A 79 3.69 2.01 -4.11
C ILE A 79 4.20 0.58 -3.92
N ARG A 80 4.12 -0.25 -4.99
CA ARG A 80 4.64 -1.62 -4.96
C ARG A 80 6.16 -1.65 -4.70
N HIS A 81 6.91 -0.72 -5.26
CA HIS A 81 8.34 -0.59 -5.01
C HIS A 81 8.61 -0.19 -3.56
N SER A 82 7.84 0.75 -3.02
CA SER A 82 7.99 1.20 -1.63
C SER A 82 7.71 0.08 -0.63
N SER A 83 6.71 -0.78 -0.89
CA SER A 83 6.41 -1.90 0.01
C SER A 83 7.51 -2.96 -0.03
N ALA A 84 8.05 -3.26 -1.21
CA ALA A 84 9.19 -4.17 -1.36
C ALA A 84 10.43 -3.67 -0.63
N VAL A 85 10.78 -2.39 -0.78
CA VAL A 85 11.90 -1.77 -0.08
C VAL A 85 11.69 -1.82 1.44
N ALA A 86 10.48 -1.52 1.94
CA ALA A 86 10.19 -1.58 3.36
C ALA A 86 10.35 -3.00 3.94
N MET A 87 9.87 -4.03 3.22
CA MET A 87 10.03 -5.44 3.64
C MET A 87 11.50 -5.86 3.69
N VAL A 88 12.28 -5.51 2.66
CA VAL A 88 13.71 -5.87 2.61
C VAL A 88 14.51 -5.10 3.66
N SER A 89 14.20 -3.82 3.87
CA SER A 89 14.85 -2.99 4.91
C SER A 89 14.53 -3.48 6.32
N ALA A 90 13.38 -4.13 6.52
CA ALA A 90 13.02 -4.79 7.77
C ALA A 90 13.72 -6.15 7.98
N GLY A 91 14.61 -6.56 7.06
CA GLY A 91 15.37 -7.80 7.17
C GLY A 91 14.61 -9.05 6.71
N ILE A 92 13.46 -8.91 6.03
CA ILE A 92 12.72 -10.07 5.51
C ILE A 92 13.53 -10.70 4.36
N PRO A 93 13.73 -12.03 4.36
CA PRO A 93 14.45 -12.71 3.28
C PRO A 93 13.85 -12.43 1.91
N ILE A 94 14.71 -12.13 0.93
CA ILE A 94 14.29 -11.73 -0.43
C ILE A 94 13.45 -12.81 -1.12
N THR A 95 13.65 -14.09 -0.78
CA THR A 95 12.83 -15.20 -1.28
C THR A 95 11.37 -15.09 -0.83
N GLN A 96 11.13 -14.71 0.43
CA GLN A 96 9.78 -14.49 0.95
C GLN A 96 9.15 -13.23 0.34
N VAL A 97 9.93 -12.15 0.20
CA VAL A 97 9.46 -10.92 -0.47
C VAL A 97 9.08 -11.19 -1.93
N ALA A 98 9.86 -12.00 -2.65
CA ALA A 98 9.57 -12.37 -4.03
C ALA A 98 8.25 -13.15 -4.15
N GLN A 99 8.01 -14.11 -3.25
CA GLN A 99 6.76 -14.86 -3.20
C GLN A 99 5.58 -13.97 -2.85
N TYR A 100 5.73 -13.07 -1.87
CA TYR A 100 4.69 -12.11 -1.49
C TYR A 100 4.31 -11.18 -2.65
N LEU A 101 5.30 -10.76 -3.44
CA LEU A 101 5.07 -9.95 -4.63
C LEU A 101 4.55 -10.78 -5.82
N GLY A 102 4.61 -12.11 -5.77
CA GLY A 102 4.19 -12.99 -6.87
C GLY A 102 5.17 -12.98 -8.04
N HIS A 103 6.47 -12.74 -7.80
CA HIS A 103 7.49 -12.88 -8.83
C HIS A 103 7.82 -14.36 -9.05
N SER A 104 7.70 -14.83 -10.29
CA SER A 104 8.09 -16.19 -10.68
C SER A 104 9.61 -16.42 -10.55
N ASN A 105 10.39 -15.36 -10.74
CA ASN A 105 11.85 -15.40 -10.61
C ASN A 105 12.32 -14.52 -9.44
N THR A 106 12.92 -15.16 -8.44
CA THR A 106 13.50 -14.49 -7.26
C THR A 106 14.68 -13.58 -7.62
N ALA A 107 15.41 -13.88 -8.70
CA ALA A 107 16.55 -13.08 -9.16
C ALA A 107 16.16 -11.64 -9.52
N ILE A 108 14.94 -11.42 -10.05
CA ILE A 108 14.43 -10.09 -10.36
C ILE A 108 14.24 -9.26 -9.08
N THR A 109 13.74 -9.91 -8.04
CA THR A 109 13.55 -9.28 -6.72
C THR A 109 14.90 -8.96 -6.09
N PHE A 110 15.86 -9.88 -6.19
CA PHE A 110 17.21 -9.69 -5.67
C PHE A 110 17.94 -8.54 -6.38
N SER A 111 17.91 -8.49 -7.72
CA SER A 111 18.57 -7.43 -8.49
C SER A 111 17.97 -6.04 -8.20
N THR A 112 16.65 -5.98 -7.98
CA THR A 112 15.95 -4.70 -7.73
C THR A 112 16.12 -4.22 -6.29
N TYR A 113 16.00 -5.13 -5.31
CA TYR A 113 15.86 -4.77 -3.90
C TYR A 113 17.03 -5.19 -3.00
N GLY A 114 17.94 -6.04 -3.47
CA GLY A 114 19.03 -6.60 -2.64
C GLY A 114 19.88 -5.55 -1.94
N ARG A 115 20.09 -4.39 -2.58
CA ARG A 115 20.87 -3.27 -1.99
C ARG A 115 20.28 -2.66 -0.72
N PHE A 116 18.99 -2.90 -0.44
CA PHE A 116 18.31 -2.34 0.72
C PHE A 116 18.33 -3.27 1.94
N ALA A 117 18.89 -4.48 1.80
CA ALA A 117 18.96 -5.41 2.91
C ALA A 117 20.10 -4.96 3.86
N PRO A 118 19.80 -4.66 5.13
CA PRO A 118 20.80 -4.07 6.04
C PRO A 118 21.88 -5.06 6.47
N ASP A 119 21.53 -6.34 6.70
CA ASP A 119 22.39 -7.26 7.47
C ASP A 119 22.75 -8.57 6.76
N HIS A 120 22.32 -8.75 5.51
CA HIS A 120 22.46 -10.01 4.77
C HIS A 120 23.92 -10.46 4.52
N LEU A 121 24.91 -9.58 4.68
CA LEU A 121 26.34 -9.91 4.60
C LEU A 121 27.02 -9.99 5.96
N THR A 122 26.44 -9.40 7.00
CA THR A 122 27.01 -9.36 8.34
C THR A 122 27.05 -10.76 8.94
N GLU A 123 25.94 -11.49 8.86
CA GLU A 123 25.85 -12.88 9.35
C GLU A 123 26.83 -13.81 8.59
N ALA A 124 26.97 -13.64 7.27
CA ALA A 124 27.92 -14.40 6.46
C ALA A 124 29.38 -14.09 6.83
N ALA A 125 29.69 -12.83 7.16
CA ALA A 125 31.01 -12.43 7.63
C ALA A 125 31.33 -13.00 9.02
N GLU A 126 30.34 -13.11 9.91
CA GLU A 126 30.53 -13.68 11.25
C GLU A 126 30.90 -15.16 11.24
N VAL A 127 30.43 -15.94 10.26
CA VAL A 127 30.81 -17.36 10.12
C VAL A 127 32.32 -17.53 9.87
N LEU A 128 32.94 -16.55 9.21
CA LEU A 128 34.38 -16.56 8.89
C LEU A 128 35.23 -15.84 9.95
N ASP A 129 34.66 -15.46 11.09
CA ASP A 129 35.39 -14.82 12.16
C ASP A 129 36.30 -15.81 12.92
N PHE A 130 37.53 -15.92 12.44
CA PHE A 130 38.57 -16.77 13.03
C PHE A 130 38.96 -16.38 14.46
N VAL A 131 38.70 -15.13 14.88
CA VAL A 131 38.96 -14.67 16.25
C VAL A 131 37.93 -15.28 17.21
N LYS A 132 36.64 -15.27 16.84
CA LYS A 132 35.57 -15.97 17.59
C LYS A 132 35.78 -17.48 17.65
N LEU A 133 36.26 -18.11 16.57
CA LEU A 133 36.47 -19.57 16.53
C LEU A 133 37.60 -20.04 17.47
N ARG A 134 38.70 -19.28 17.55
CA ARG A 134 39.82 -19.62 18.46
C ARG A 134 39.50 -19.43 19.94
N ALA A 135 38.55 -18.57 20.28
CA ALA A 135 38.14 -18.33 21.67
C ALA A 135 37.16 -19.39 22.22
N LYS A 136 36.64 -20.28 21.35
CA LYS A 136 35.64 -21.29 21.69
C LYS A 136 36.22 -22.70 21.93
N GLY A 137 37.51 -22.91 21.65
CA GLY A 137 38.24 -24.16 21.90
C GLY A 137 39.20 -24.01 23.06
#